data_AF-A0A7W1TMS0-F1
#
_entry.id   AF-A0A7W1TMS0-F1
#
_cell.length_a   1.000
_cell.length_b   1.000
_cell.length_c   1.000
_cell.angle_alpha   90.00
_cell.angle_beta   90.00
_cell.angle_gamma   90.00
#
_symmetry.space_group_name_H-M   'P 1'
#
loop_
_entity.id
_entity.type
_entity.pdbx_description
1 polymer ?
#
loop_
_entity_poly.entity_id
_entity_poly.type
_entity_poly.pdbx_seq_one_letter_code
_entity_poly.pdbx_strand_id
1 'polypeptide(L)'
;MLETNDKQYAQTIMRELGETEHNVQGQLYRSIEVLGLEVVQAVLAETRETEANGGLLRKDGERRTLGGVFFALLKTHTTREQYKRIFWPAPRKPAPAASDAPPPQPVAPPPSDQAQQIAGVILEKLKISAKKQVTVAREVERAGIAAALAALRATQKVEQQGGRMDAEGTRIKPLELWRTALDVASKAEA
;
A
#
# COMPACT_ATOMS: atom_id res chain seq x y z
N MET A 1 13.12 -14.03 1.35
CA MET A 1 13.54 -14.11 2.77
C MET A 1 15.02 -13.79 2.78
N LEU A 2 15.47 -12.85 3.62
CA LEU A 2 16.91 -12.65 3.85
C LEU A 2 17.48 -13.93 4.45
N GLU A 3 18.62 -14.38 3.94
CA GLU A 3 19.31 -15.55 4.49
C GLU A 3 19.78 -15.23 5.90
N THR A 4 19.94 -16.24 6.76
CA THR A 4 20.36 -16.04 8.16
C THR A 4 21.69 -15.28 8.24
N ASN A 5 22.55 -15.45 7.25
CA ASN A 5 23.82 -14.77 7.11
C ASN A 5 23.65 -13.25 6.88
N ASP A 6 22.69 -12.85 6.04
CA ASP A 6 22.42 -11.43 5.75
C ASP A 6 21.96 -10.67 6.98
N LYS A 7 21.17 -11.32 7.84
CA LYS A 7 20.68 -10.73 9.09
C LYS A 7 21.81 -10.52 10.09
N GLN A 8 22.72 -11.49 10.22
CA GLN A 8 23.89 -11.36 11.07
C GLN A 8 24.83 -10.27 10.56
N TYR A 9 25.01 -10.17 9.24
CA TYR A 9 25.78 -9.09 8.63
C TYR A 9 25.16 -7.72 8.88
N ALA A 10 23.85 -7.57 8.68
CA ALA A 10 23.15 -6.32 8.97
C ALA A 10 23.40 -5.86 10.42
N GLN A 11 23.30 -6.76 11.40
CA GLN A 11 23.58 -6.43 12.81
C GLN A 11 25.02 -5.98 13.06
N THR A 12 25.99 -6.55 12.35
CA THR A 12 27.40 -6.13 12.42
C THR A 12 27.58 -4.73 11.86
N ILE A 13 27.02 -4.45 10.68
CA ILE A 13 27.07 -3.12 10.05
C ILE A 13 26.43 -2.08 10.97
N MET A 14 25.30 -2.39 11.61
CA MET A 14 24.63 -1.45 12.51
C MET A 14 25.43 -1.10 13.75
N ARG A 15 26.09 -2.10 14.36
CA ARG A 15 27.00 -1.85 15.48
C ARG A 15 28.14 -0.95 15.07
N GLU A 16 28.66 -1.14 13.86
CA GLU A 16 29.73 -0.32 13.32
C GLU A 16 29.29 1.12 13.04
N LEU A 17 28.10 1.30 12.46
CA LEU A 17 27.54 2.63 12.22
C LEU A 17 27.14 3.36 13.52
N GLY A 18 27.09 2.65 14.66
CA GLY A 18 26.61 3.17 15.94
C GLY A 18 25.10 3.42 15.97
N GLU A 19 24.36 2.83 15.04
CA GLU A 19 22.95 3.12 14.83
C GLU A 19 22.08 2.04 15.50
N THR A 20 21.29 2.42 16.49
CA THR A 20 20.38 1.51 17.22
C THR A 20 18.91 1.76 16.92
N GLU A 21 18.60 2.84 16.20
CA GLU A 21 17.24 3.26 15.89
C GLU A 21 16.50 2.22 15.02
N HIS A 22 15.28 1.83 15.44
CA HIS A 22 14.44 0.85 14.72
C HIS A 22 14.19 1.23 13.25
N ASN A 23 14.06 2.52 12.97
CA ASN A 23 13.85 3.02 11.62
C ASN A 23 15.08 2.79 10.72
N VAL A 24 16.28 2.93 11.30
CA VAL A 24 17.55 2.72 10.61
C VAL A 24 17.79 1.23 10.37
N GLN A 25 17.43 0.38 11.33
CA GLN A 25 17.43 -1.08 11.17
C GLN A 25 16.63 -1.50 9.95
N GLY A 26 15.38 -1.01 9.87
CA GLY A 26 14.50 -1.32 8.75
C GLY A 26 15.06 -0.84 7.40
N GLN A 27 15.72 0.32 7.36
CA GLN A 27 16.35 0.82 6.14
C GLN A 27 17.49 -0.10 5.70
N LEU A 28 18.40 -0.49 6.60
CA LEU A 28 19.53 -1.35 6.25
C LEU A 28 19.08 -2.73 5.73
N TYR A 29 18.10 -3.37 6.37
CA TYR A 29 17.56 -4.64 5.87
C TYR A 29 16.97 -4.50 4.46
N ARG A 30 16.25 -3.41 4.19
CA ARG A 30 15.72 -3.13 2.85
C ARG A 30 16.83 -2.82 1.86
N SER A 31 17.91 -2.18 2.28
CA SER A 31 19.08 -1.93 1.43
C SER A 31 19.71 -3.25 0.98
N ILE A 32 19.90 -4.20 1.89
CA ILE A 32 20.43 -5.54 1.56
C ILE A 32 19.46 -6.30 0.65
N GLU A 33 18.16 -6.23 0.92
CA GLU A 33 17.13 -6.90 0.10
C GLU A 33 17.05 -6.33 -1.33
N VAL A 34 17.24 -5.01 -1.49
CA VAL A 34 17.02 -4.31 -2.76
C VAL A 34 18.29 -4.20 -3.60
N LEU A 35 19.45 -4.03 -2.96
CA LEU A 35 20.74 -3.81 -3.62
C LEU A 35 21.66 -5.04 -3.56
N GLY A 36 21.39 -5.97 -2.65
CA GLY A 36 22.27 -7.09 -2.36
C GLY A 36 23.32 -6.75 -1.30
N LEU A 37 23.84 -7.80 -0.65
CA LEU A 37 24.83 -7.67 0.41
C LEU A 37 26.16 -7.09 -0.10
N GLU A 38 26.59 -7.48 -1.30
CA GLU A 38 27.86 -7.03 -1.90
C GLU A 38 27.91 -5.51 -2.08
N VAL A 39 26.83 -4.91 -2.61
CA VAL A 39 26.72 -3.46 -2.78
C VAL A 39 26.73 -2.76 -1.42
N VAL A 40 26.00 -3.31 -0.45
CA VAL A 40 25.95 -2.74 0.90
C VAL A 40 27.32 -2.78 1.59
N GLN A 41 28.09 -3.85 1.40
CA GLN A 41 29.47 -3.96 1.90
C GLN A 41 30.42 -2.99 1.19
N ALA A 42 30.31 -2.84 -0.13
CA ALA A 42 31.10 -1.87 -0.89
C ALA A 42 30.85 -0.44 -0.41
N VAL A 43 29.59 -0.08 -0.18
CA VAL A 43 29.22 1.24 0.37
C VAL A 43 29.75 1.43 1.79
N LEU A 44 29.79 0.37 2.61
CA LEU A 44 30.40 0.45 3.94
C LEU A 44 31.91 0.68 3.86
N ALA A 45 32.62 0.03 2.94
CA ALA A 45 34.04 0.27 2.70
C ALA A 45 34.28 1.73 2.24
N GLU A 46 33.49 2.23 1.30
CA GLU A 46 33.53 3.62 0.83
C GLU A 46 33.23 4.62 1.97
N THR A 47 32.32 4.26 2.87
CA THR A 47 31.99 5.05 4.07
C THR A 47 33.21 5.20 4.97
N ARG A 48 33.94 4.10 5.24
CA ARG A 48 35.16 4.12 6.07
C ARG A 48 36.24 4.99 5.45
N GLU A 49 36.44 4.89 4.14
CA GLU A 49 37.42 5.70 3.41
C GLU A 49 37.04 7.19 3.44
N THR A 50 35.76 7.50 3.23
CA THR A 50 35.25 8.87 3.29
C THR A 50 35.43 9.49 4.68
N GLU A 51 35.15 8.73 5.75
CA GLU A 51 35.37 9.19 7.12
C GLU A 51 36.85 9.38 7.45
N ALA A 52 37.73 8.48 6.99
CA ALA A 52 39.18 8.62 7.14
C ALA A 52 39.72 9.89 6.43
N ASN A 53 39.10 10.28 5.31
CA ASN A 53 39.41 11.49 4.55
C ASN A 53 38.74 12.77 5.10
N GLY A 54 38.22 12.75 6.33
CA GLY A 54 37.64 13.91 6.99
C GLY A 54 36.10 13.95 7.01
N GLY A 55 35.43 12.97 6.40
CA GLY A 55 33.98 12.81 6.41
C GLY A 55 33.23 13.76 5.47
N LEU A 56 31.91 13.73 5.52
CA LEU A 56 31.04 14.62 4.74
C LEU A 56 30.38 15.69 5.62
N LEU A 57 30.28 16.89 5.10
CA LEU A 57 29.50 17.97 5.71
C LEU A 57 28.01 17.83 5.37
N ARG A 58 27.17 18.22 6.31
CA ARG A 58 25.74 18.48 6.12
C ARG A 58 25.58 19.89 5.52
N LYS A 59 24.37 20.18 5.02
CA LYS A 59 24.07 21.49 4.40
C LYS A 59 24.14 22.65 5.39
N ASP A 60 23.98 22.36 6.68
CA ASP A 60 24.10 23.28 7.81
C ASP A 60 25.57 23.53 8.22
N GLY A 61 26.54 22.87 7.57
CA GLY A 61 27.96 22.98 7.89
C GLY A 61 28.44 22.05 9.01
N GLU A 62 27.56 21.25 9.60
CA GLU A 62 27.93 20.28 10.62
C GLU A 62 28.45 18.98 9.99
N ARG A 63 29.36 18.27 10.67
CA ARG A 63 29.88 16.98 10.19
C ARG A 63 28.79 15.91 10.26
N ARG A 64 28.66 15.09 9.21
CA ARG A 64 27.75 13.94 9.22
C ARG A 64 28.27 12.89 10.21
N THR A 65 27.34 12.17 10.83
CA THR A 65 27.66 10.93 11.54
C THR A 65 28.07 9.85 10.53
N LEU A 66 28.79 8.83 10.99
CA LEU A 66 29.18 7.68 10.18
C LEU A 66 27.96 7.04 9.47
N GLY A 67 26.83 6.87 10.18
CA GLY A 67 25.56 6.45 9.57
C GLY A 67 25.02 7.44 8.54
N GLY A 68 25.12 8.75 8.80
CA GLY A 68 24.73 9.80 7.87
C GLY A 68 25.56 9.87 6.59
N VAL A 69 26.84 9.47 6.66
CA VAL A 69 27.74 9.27 5.49
C VAL A 69 27.32 8.04 4.72
N PHE A 70 27.14 6.91 5.42
CA PHE A 70 26.72 5.65 4.81
C PHE A 70 25.43 5.81 4.01
N PHE A 71 24.38 6.41 4.59
CA PHE A 71 23.12 6.64 3.86
C PHE A 71 23.20 7.75 2.82
N ALA A 72 24.23 8.60 2.83
CA ALA A 72 24.47 9.55 1.74
C ALA A 72 25.04 8.82 0.52
N LEU A 73 26.04 7.97 0.74
CA LEU A 73 26.67 7.14 -0.29
C LEU A 73 25.69 6.09 -0.81
N LEU A 74 24.96 5.40 0.06
CA LEU A 74 23.94 4.43 -0.39
C LEU A 74 22.94 5.03 -1.37
N LYS A 75 22.61 6.33 -1.24
CA LYS A 75 21.70 7.01 -2.17
C LYS A 75 22.29 7.19 -3.56
N THR A 76 23.60 7.36 -3.70
CA THR A 76 24.26 7.50 -5.01
C THR A 76 24.25 6.16 -5.76
N HIS A 77 24.26 5.05 -5.04
CA HIS A 77 24.16 3.68 -5.56
C HIS A 77 22.72 3.19 -5.77
N THR A 78 21.71 4.06 -5.62
CA THR A 78 20.29 3.69 -5.79
C THR A 78 19.62 4.41 -6.95
N THR A 79 18.84 3.67 -7.75
CA THR A 79 17.86 4.28 -8.66
C THR A 79 16.70 4.87 -7.88
N ARG A 80 15.90 5.74 -8.52
CA ARG A 80 14.72 6.36 -7.90
C ARG A 80 13.70 5.35 -7.37
N GLU A 81 13.55 4.21 -8.05
CA GLU A 81 12.64 3.15 -7.61
C GLU A 81 13.18 2.38 -6.40
N GLN A 82 14.47 2.04 -6.40
CA GLN A 82 15.13 1.40 -5.27
C GLN A 82 15.14 2.32 -4.04
N TYR A 83 15.42 3.61 -4.24
CA TYR A 83 15.35 4.63 -3.19
C TYR A 83 13.99 4.64 -2.47
N LYS A 84 12.89 4.62 -3.23
CA LYS A 84 11.54 4.58 -2.66
C LYS A 84 11.31 3.31 -1.84
N ARG A 85 11.77 2.16 -2.34
CA ARG A 85 11.63 0.89 -1.61
C ARG A 85 12.43 0.87 -0.30
N ILE A 86 13.58 1.53 -0.25
CA ILE A 86 14.46 1.55 0.93
C ILE A 86 14.01 2.61 1.96
N PHE A 87 13.79 3.85 1.54
CA PHE A 87 13.57 5.00 2.43
C PHE A 87 12.11 5.39 2.62
N TRP A 88 11.21 4.98 1.72
CA TRP A 88 9.78 5.28 1.79
C TRP A 88 8.93 4.01 1.68
N PRO A 89 9.15 3.00 2.54
CA PRO A 89 8.32 1.82 2.52
C PRO A 89 6.87 2.25 2.77
N ALA A 90 5.95 1.82 1.89
CA ALA A 90 4.53 1.94 2.19
C ALA A 90 4.27 1.30 3.57
N PRO A 91 3.38 1.88 4.40
CA PRO A 91 3.04 1.27 5.68
C PRO A 91 2.68 -0.19 5.43
N ARG A 92 3.43 -1.11 6.06
CA ARG A 92 3.11 -2.53 5.98
C ARG A 92 1.68 -2.65 6.48
N LYS A 93 0.75 -3.02 5.60
CA LYS A 93 -0.47 -3.69 6.08
C LYS A 93 0.04 -4.81 6.99
N PRO A 94 -0.44 -4.92 8.24
CA PRO A 94 -0.02 -5.99 9.12
C PRO A 94 -0.16 -7.29 8.33
N ALA A 95 0.97 -7.96 8.11
CA ALA A 95 0.94 -9.29 7.56
C ALA A 95 0.13 -10.13 8.55
N PRO A 96 -0.88 -10.91 8.11
CA PRO A 96 -1.51 -11.86 8.99
C PRO A 96 -0.40 -12.71 9.62
N ALA A 97 -0.40 -12.78 10.94
CA ALA A 97 0.62 -13.49 11.71
C ALA A 97 0.77 -14.90 11.15
N ALA A 98 2.01 -15.31 10.89
CA ALA A 98 2.31 -16.67 10.46
C ALA A 98 2.14 -17.62 11.65
N SER A 99 0.93 -18.11 11.84
CA SER A 99 0.58 -19.45 12.33
C SER A 99 -0.87 -19.67 11.94
N ASP A 100 -1.11 -20.74 11.18
CA ASP A 100 -2.35 -21.03 10.43
C ASP A 100 -2.67 -20.04 9.30
N ALA A 101 -1.85 -20.08 8.24
CA ALA A 101 -2.42 -19.79 6.93
C ALA A 101 -3.42 -20.92 6.63
N PRO A 102 -4.74 -20.66 6.49
CA PRO A 102 -5.60 -21.64 5.86
C PRO A 102 -4.99 -22.00 4.49
N PRO A 103 -5.09 -23.27 4.04
CA PRO A 103 -4.62 -23.66 2.71
C PRO A 103 -5.14 -22.66 1.68
N PRO A 104 -4.41 -22.36 0.60
CA PRO A 104 -4.79 -21.36 -0.39
C PRO A 104 -6.26 -21.58 -0.72
N GLN A 105 -7.12 -20.70 -0.20
CA GLN A 105 -8.54 -20.81 -0.47
C GLN A 105 -8.65 -20.73 -1.98
N PRO A 106 -9.38 -21.66 -2.63
CA PRO A 106 -9.66 -21.54 -4.06
C PRO A 106 -10.09 -20.11 -4.29
N VAL A 107 -9.35 -19.37 -5.13
CA VAL A 107 -9.73 -18.02 -5.51
C VAL A 107 -11.20 -18.09 -5.90
N ALA A 108 -12.08 -17.49 -5.09
CA ALA A 108 -13.51 -17.57 -5.35
C ALA A 108 -13.73 -17.19 -6.82
N PRO A 109 -14.54 -17.97 -7.57
CA PRO A 109 -14.70 -17.74 -8.99
C PRO A 109 -15.03 -16.26 -9.22
N PRO A 110 -14.49 -15.66 -10.30
CA PRO A 110 -14.82 -14.29 -10.61
C PRO A 110 -16.35 -14.15 -10.68
N PRO A 111 -16.92 -13.00 -10.23
CA PRO A 111 -18.35 -12.76 -10.39
C PRO A 111 -18.76 -12.99 -11.83
N SER A 112 -19.99 -13.46 -12.04
CA SER A 112 -20.52 -13.72 -13.38
C SER A 112 -20.28 -12.54 -14.33
N ASP A 113 -20.07 -12.82 -15.62
CA ASP A 113 -19.87 -11.76 -16.63
C ASP A 113 -20.99 -10.72 -16.59
N GLN A 114 -22.23 -11.19 -16.36
CA GLN A 114 -23.39 -10.32 -16.21
C GLN A 114 -23.27 -9.40 -14.99
N ALA A 115 -22.85 -9.90 -13.82
CA ALA A 115 -22.61 -9.07 -12.66
C ALA A 115 -21.46 -8.06 -12.87
N GLN A 116 -20.41 -8.45 -13.59
CA GLN A 116 -19.30 -7.56 -13.95
C GLN A 116 -19.72 -6.44 -14.91
N GLN A 117 -20.57 -6.74 -15.89
CA GLN A 117 -21.13 -5.78 -16.82
C GLN A 117 -22.02 -4.76 -16.09
N ILE A 118 -22.94 -5.24 -15.25
CA ILE A 118 -23.84 -4.36 -14.47
C ILE A 118 -23.03 -3.49 -13.50
N ALA A 119 -22.00 -4.04 -12.85
CA ALA A 119 -21.09 -3.26 -12.02
C ALA A 119 -20.37 -2.14 -12.81
N GLY A 120 -19.95 -2.43 -14.05
CA GLY A 120 -19.37 -1.43 -14.95
C GLY A 120 -20.34 -0.27 -15.21
N VAL A 121 -21.61 -0.56 -15.51
CA VAL A 121 -22.65 0.45 -15.71
C VAL A 121 -22.88 1.29 -14.45
N ILE A 122 -22.99 0.64 -13.29
CA ILE A 122 -23.18 1.35 -12.01
C ILE A 122 -22.02 2.31 -11.74
N LEU A 123 -20.78 1.85 -11.89
CA LEU A 123 -19.60 2.67 -11.66
C LEU A 123 -19.50 3.85 -12.63
N GLU A 124 -19.80 3.65 -13.91
CA GLU A 124 -19.86 4.72 -14.91
C GLU A 124 -20.91 5.77 -14.52
N LYS A 125 -22.15 5.34 -14.24
CA LYS A 125 -23.27 6.25 -13.95
C LYS A 125 -23.08 7.02 -12.65
N LEU A 126 -22.39 6.44 -11.67
CA LEU A 126 -22.08 7.08 -10.40
C LEU A 126 -20.72 7.83 -10.42
N LYS A 127 -20.02 7.83 -11.56
CA LYS A 127 -18.68 8.46 -11.73
C LYS A 127 -17.64 7.94 -10.73
N ILE A 128 -17.63 6.64 -10.49
CA ILE A 128 -16.74 5.95 -9.56
C ILE A 128 -15.65 5.21 -10.33
N SER A 129 -14.44 5.12 -9.76
CA SER A 129 -13.32 4.39 -10.35
C SER A 129 -13.63 2.91 -10.63
N ALA A 130 -13.28 2.46 -11.83
CA ALA A 130 -13.35 1.06 -12.28
C ALA A 130 -12.57 0.06 -11.39
N LYS A 131 -11.62 0.54 -10.57
CA LYS A 131 -10.90 -0.30 -9.60
C LYS A 131 -11.83 -1.00 -8.58
N LYS A 132 -13.07 -0.51 -8.43
CA LYS A 132 -14.09 -1.10 -7.55
C LYS A 132 -15.00 -2.12 -8.23
N GLN A 133 -14.81 -2.40 -9.52
CA GLN A 133 -15.74 -3.22 -10.33
C GLN A 133 -15.96 -4.62 -9.75
N VAL A 134 -14.90 -5.31 -9.33
CA VAL A 134 -15.02 -6.65 -8.74
C VAL A 134 -15.82 -6.62 -7.43
N THR A 135 -15.63 -5.59 -6.59
CA THR A 135 -16.38 -5.45 -5.33
C THR A 135 -17.86 -5.21 -5.61
N VAL A 136 -18.17 -4.28 -6.52
CA VAL A 136 -19.56 -3.96 -6.88
C VAL A 136 -20.22 -5.16 -7.57
N ALA A 137 -19.51 -5.90 -8.43
CA ALA A 137 -20.04 -7.09 -9.09
C ALA A 137 -20.46 -8.16 -8.07
N ARG A 138 -19.68 -8.35 -6.99
CA ARG A 138 -20.07 -9.26 -5.90
C ARG A 138 -21.31 -8.77 -5.14
N GLU A 139 -21.43 -7.46 -4.93
CA GLU A 139 -22.62 -6.87 -4.30
C GLU A 139 -23.87 -7.08 -5.18
N VAL A 140 -23.72 -6.94 -6.51
CA VAL A 140 -24.77 -7.22 -7.51
C VAL A 140 -25.16 -8.69 -7.52
N GLU A 141 -24.18 -9.60 -7.54
CA GLU A 141 -24.45 -11.04 -7.58
C GLU A 141 -25.17 -11.54 -6.32
N ARG A 142 -24.81 -11.00 -5.16
CA ARG A 142 -25.47 -11.31 -3.88
C ARG A 142 -26.88 -10.76 -3.79
N ALA A 143 -27.10 -9.53 -4.24
CA ALA A 143 -28.38 -8.83 -4.10
C ALA A 143 -29.36 -9.14 -5.24
N GLY A 144 -28.86 -9.62 -6.38
CA GLY A 144 -29.63 -9.76 -7.60
C GLY A 144 -29.53 -8.53 -8.51
N ILE A 145 -29.63 -8.77 -9.81
CA ILE A 145 -29.49 -7.73 -10.84
C ILE A 145 -30.65 -6.74 -10.81
N ALA A 146 -31.87 -7.21 -10.54
CA ALA A 146 -33.06 -6.37 -10.45
C ALA A 146 -32.93 -5.35 -9.31
N ALA A 147 -32.62 -5.82 -8.10
CA ALA A 147 -32.28 -4.97 -6.95
C ALA A 147 -31.14 -3.98 -7.25
N ALA A 148 -30.07 -4.42 -7.91
CA ALA A 148 -28.93 -3.56 -8.26
C ALA A 148 -29.30 -2.40 -9.20
N LEU A 149 -30.10 -2.68 -10.22
CA LEU A 149 -30.60 -1.67 -11.16
C LEU A 149 -31.64 -0.75 -10.51
N ALA A 150 -32.51 -1.29 -9.64
CA ALA A 150 -33.45 -0.50 -8.86
C ALA A 150 -32.71 0.49 -7.94
N ALA A 151 -31.68 0.02 -7.25
CA ALA A 151 -30.82 0.84 -6.41
C ALA A 151 -30.08 1.93 -7.20
N LEU A 152 -29.62 1.62 -8.43
CA LEU A 152 -28.99 2.61 -9.31
C LEU A 152 -29.97 3.73 -9.67
N ARG A 153 -31.20 3.39 -10.09
CA ARG A 153 -32.25 4.38 -10.41
C ARG A 153 -32.60 5.24 -9.20
N ALA A 154 -32.75 4.63 -8.03
CA ALA A 154 -33.01 5.35 -6.78
C ALA A 154 -31.89 6.34 -6.44
N THR A 155 -30.63 5.92 -6.60
CA THR A 155 -29.46 6.77 -6.35
C THR A 155 -29.38 7.94 -7.33
N GLN A 156 -29.63 7.70 -8.62
CA GLN A 156 -29.65 8.76 -9.63
C GLN A 156 -30.74 9.81 -9.36
N LYS A 157 -31.92 9.38 -8.88
CA LYS A 157 -33.00 10.29 -8.48
C LYS A 157 -32.57 11.17 -7.32
N VAL A 158 -31.90 10.61 -6.30
CA VAL A 158 -31.37 11.38 -5.17
C VAL A 158 -30.31 12.38 -5.62
N GLU A 159 -29.41 11.98 -6.52
CA GLU A 159 -28.39 12.89 -7.07
C GLU A 159 -29.00 14.03 -7.89
N GLN A 160 -30.05 13.78 -8.67
CA GLN A 160 -30.81 14.82 -9.39
C GLN A 160 -31.51 15.80 -8.45
N GLN A 161 -31.87 15.37 -7.24
CA GLN A 161 -32.49 16.20 -6.20
C GLN A 161 -31.46 16.99 -5.37
N GLY A 162 -30.19 17.01 -5.78
CA GLY A 162 -29.11 17.72 -5.08
C GLY A 162 -28.28 16.84 -4.15
N GLY A 163 -28.53 15.53 -4.13
CA GLY A 163 -27.86 14.57 -3.25
C GLY A 163 -28.52 14.49 -1.87
N ARG A 164 -27.94 13.66 -1.00
CA ARG A 164 -28.41 13.48 0.39
C ARG A 164 -27.27 13.83 1.34
N MET A 165 -27.61 14.52 2.43
CA MET A 165 -26.70 14.77 3.54
C MET A 165 -26.85 13.70 4.62
N ASP A 166 -25.78 13.36 5.31
CA ASP A 166 -25.81 12.57 6.53
C ASP A 166 -26.23 13.43 7.74
N ALA A 167 -26.28 12.81 8.93
CA ALA A 167 -26.66 13.46 10.17
C ALA A 167 -25.71 14.59 10.60
N GLU A 168 -24.48 14.59 10.09
CA GLU A 168 -23.44 15.59 10.37
C GLU A 168 -23.47 16.73 9.33
N GLY A 169 -24.42 16.70 8.38
CA GLY A 169 -24.54 17.69 7.32
C GLY A 169 -23.53 17.49 6.17
N THR A 170 -22.84 16.35 6.12
CA THR A 170 -21.90 16.01 5.05
C THR A 170 -22.61 15.29 3.91
N ARG A 171 -22.26 15.61 2.65
CA ARG A 171 -22.86 14.95 1.48
C ARG A 171 -22.47 13.48 1.42
N ILE A 172 -23.46 12.60 1.39
CA ILE A 172 -23.26 11.16 1.24
C ILE A 172 -22.76 10.86 -0.17
N LYS A 173 -21.73 10.01 -0.24
CA LYS A 173 -21.13 9.62 -1.52
C LYS A 173 -22.11 8.76 -2.34
N PRO A 174 -22.13 8.89 -3.68
CA PRO A 174 -23.04 8.12 -4.53
C PRO A 174 -22.96 6.59 -4.35
N LEU A 175 -21.76 6.04 -4.08
CA LEU A 175 -21.60 4.61 -3.83
C LEU A 175 -22.30 4.14 -2.53
N GLU A 176 -22.24 4.96 -1.49
CA GLU A 176 -22.82 4.63 -0.18
C GLU A 176 -24.35 4.79 -0.23
N LEU A 177 -24.84 5.78 -0.99
CA LEU A 177 -26.26 5.89 -1.33
C LEU A 177 -26.76 4.66 -2.09
N TRP A 178 -26.00 4.21 -3.09
CA TRP A 178 -26.34 3.03 -3.87
C TRP A 178 -26.37 1.77 -3.01
N ARG A 179 -25.40 1.56 -2.12
CA ARG A 179 -25.39 0.42 -1.19
C ARG A 179 -26.58 0.43 -0.23
N THR A 180 -26.95 1.61 0.27
CA THR A 180 -28.13 1.76 1.12
C THR A 180 -29.40 1.42 0.34
N ALA A 181 -29.53 1.92 -0.89
CA ALA A 181 -30.65 1.61 -1.76
C ALA A 181 -30.69 0.13 -2.17
N LEU A 182 -29.52 -0.51 -2.31
CA LEU A 182 -29.38 -1.93 -2.63
C LEU A 182 -29.89 -2.82 -1.51
N ASP A 183 -29.54 -2.50 -0.26
CA ASP A 183 -30.05 -3.23 0.92
C ASP A 183 -31.59 -3.15 0.98
N VAL A 184 -32.15 -1.97 0.79
CA VAL A 184 -33.61 -1.77 0.74
C VAL A 184 -34.26 -2.54 -0.41
N ALA A 185 -33.67 -2.48 -1.61
CA ALA A 185 -34.20 -3.18 -2.79
C ALA A 185 -34.13 -4.71 -2.63
N SER A 186 -33.02 -5.23 -2.10
CA SER A 186 -32.85 -6.68 -1.87
C SER A 186 -33.85 -7.25 -0.85
N LYS A 187 -34.29 -6.43 0.11
CA LYS A 187 -35.32 -6.81 1.11
C LYS A 187 -36.74 -6.75 0.55
N ALA A 188 -36.96 -6.00 -0.53
CA ALA A 188 -38.26 -5.90 -1.19
C ALA A 188 -38.50 -7.05 -2.20
N GLU A 189 -37.44 -7.74 -2.62
CA GLU A 189 -37.50 -8.89 -3.55
C GLU A 189 -37.39 -10.26 -2.85
N ALA A 190 -37.28 -10.30 -1.52
CA ALA A 190 -37.23 -11.50 -0.68
C ALA A 190 -38.59 -11.81 -0.03
#